data_AF-A0A1Y1Q8N9-F1
#
_entry.id   AF-A0A1Y1Q8N9-F1
#
_cell.length_a   1.000
_cell.length_b   1.000
_cell.length_c   1.000
_cell.angle_alpha   90.00
_cell.angle_beta   90.00
_cell.angle_gamma   90.00
#
_symmetry.space_group_name_H-M   'P 1'
#
loop_
_entity.id
_entity.type
_entity.pdbx_description
1 polymer ?
#
loop_
_entity_poly.entity_id
_entity_poly.type
_entity_poly.pdbx_seq_one_letter_code
_entity_poly.pdbx_strand_id
1 'polypeptide(L)'
;MPVVGVRQEKWVVVAPYNGEYEFPSVSVDWWNAATGKQATARIEPTKMVVTGGAAPPVGTPPVPAKSAAPELPAQADKAAGSAAADADTSWFSWSRFAAVLLLIWAVLSLAWLAWLWWQKHRRSPPRQTLAAPRKLDAKAVWKRLEQACQQNQPQATHDALVQWLDVGLNIRPLNC
;
A
#
# COMPACT_ATOMS: atom_id res chain seq x y z
N MET A 1 1.70 -19.69 15.16
CA MET A 1 3.00 -19.53 14.50
C MET A 1 3.06 -18.10 13.98
N PRO A 2 4.01 -17.25 14.42
CA PRO A 2 4.10 -15.88 13.92
C PRO A 2 4.50 -15.89 12.44
N VAL A 3 3.87 -15.03 11.64
CA VAL A 3 4.26 -14.79 10.25
C VAL A 3 5.43 -13.81 10.25
N VAL A 4 6.55 -14.19 9.65
CA VAL A 4 7.73 -13.32 9.51
C VAL A 4 7.84 -12.90 8.05
N GLY A 5 7.79 -11.59 7.78
CA GLY A 5 8.04 -11.04 6.45
C GLY A 5 9.54 -10.83 6.22
N VAL A 6 10.05 -11.26 5.06
CA VAL A 6 11.46 -11.06 4.66
C VAL A 6 11.51 -10.18 3.41
N ARG A 7 12.33 -9.12 3.42
CA ARG A 7 12.62 -8.28 2.25
C ARG A 7 14.03 -8.57 1.76
N GLN A 8 14.16 -9.00 0.51
CA GLN A 8 15.44 -9.22 -0.15
C GLN A 8 15.64 -8.18 -1.25
N GLU A 9 16.79 -7.51 -1.25
CA GLU A 9 17.19 -6.59 -2.31
C GLU A 9 18.47 -7.12 -2.98
N LYS A 10 18.52 -7.05 -4.32
CA LYS A 10 19.68 -7.47 -5.11
C LYS A 10 20.09 -6.31 -6.01
N TRP A 11 21.37 -5.97 -5.94
CA TRP A 11 21.99 -4.93 -6.74
C TRP A 11 23.10 -5.55 -7.59
N VAL A 12 23.30 -5.05 -8.81
CA VAL A 12 24.37 -5.50 -9.71
C VAL A 12 25.17 -4.27 -10.11
N VAL A 13 26.48 -4.31 -9.85
CA VAL A 13 27.41 -3.27 -10.26
C VAL A 13 28.24 -3.80 -11.41
N VAL A 14 28.23 -3.09 -12.54
CA VAL A 14 29.03 -3.40 -13.73
C VAL A 14 30.19 -2.43 -13.76
N ALA A 15 31.41 -2.96 -13.66
CA ALA A 15 32.64 -2.20 -13.81
C ALA A 15 33.02 -2.13 -15.30
N PRO A 16 32.94 -0.96 -15.97
CA PRO A 16 33.27 -0.86 -17.39
C PRO A 16 34.78 -0.91 -17.69
N TYR A 17 35.62 -0.66 -16.68
CA TYR A 17 37.07 -0.60 -16.81
C TYR A 17 37.74 -1.40 -15.70
N ASN A 18 38.98 -1.83 -15.91
CA ASN A 18 39.79 -2.39 -14.84
C ASN A 18 40.26 -1.28 -13.88
N GLY A 19 40.26 -1.56 -12.58
CA GLY A 19 40.60 -0.56 -11.56
C GLY A 19 40.11 -0.92 -10.16
N GLU A 20 40.35 -0.02 -9.22
CA GLU A 20 39.87 -0.13 -7.84
C GLU A 20 38.49 0.50 -7.69
N TYR A 21 37.54 -0.26 -7.17
CA TYR A 21 36.19 0.18 -6.84
C TYR A 21 35.99 0.14 -5.33
N GLU A 22 35.52 1.25 -4.77
CA GLU A 22 35.20 1.37 -3.35
C GLU A 22 33.68 1.38 -3.16
N PHE A 23 33.20 0.41 -2.39
CA PHE A 23 31.82 0.38 -1.93
C PHE A 23 31.73 1.16 -0.61
N PRO A 24 30.85 2.17 -0.52
CA PRO A 24 30.73 2.98 0.67
C PRO A 24 30.15 2.17 1.83
N SER A 25 30.41 2.63 3.05
CA SER A 25 29.73 2.11 4.24
C SER A 25 28.22 2.36 4.12
N VAL A 26 27.42 1.36 4.46
CA VAL A 26 25.95 1.49 4.48
C VAL A 26 25.46 1.21 5.88
N SER A 27 24.59 2.09 6.40
CA SER A 27 23.91 1.89 7.68
C SER A 27 22.41 1.95 7.49
N VAL A 28 21.70 0.98 8.05
CA VAL A 28 20.23 0.89 8.00
C VAL A 28 19.70 0.78 9.42
N ASP A 29 18.82 1.70 9.78
CA ASP A 29 18.06 1.63 11.02
C ASP A 29 16.86 0.71 10.83
N TRP A 30 16.65 -0.20 11.78
CA TRP A 30 15.58 -1.19 11.73
C TRP A 30 15.05 -1.48 13.13
N TRP A 31 13.81 -1.98 13.19
CA TRP A 31 13.19 -2.37 14.44
C TRP A 31 13.43 -3.85 14.72
N ASN A 32 14.13 -4.16 15.81
CA ASN A 32 14.39 -5.54 16.20
C ASN A 32 13.20 -6.10 16.98
N ALA A 33 12.43 -6.99 16.34
CA ALA A 33 11.26 -7.62 16.93
C ALA A 33 11.59 -8.57 18.09
N ALA A 34 12.82 -9.11 18.17
CA ALA A 34 13.24 -9.96 19.28
C ALA A 34 13.58 -9.15 20.54
N THR A 35 14.16 -7.95 20.39
CA THR A 35 14.54 -7.08 21.52
C THR A 35 13.56 -5.95 21.78
N GLY A 36 12.59 -5.72 20.88
CA GLY A 36 11.59 -4.66 20.99
C GLY A 36 12.17 -3.25 20.94
N LYS A 37 13.31 -3.06 20.27
CA LYS A 37 14.05 -1.79 20.22
C LYS A 37 14.54 -1.48 18.81
N GLN A 38 14.74 -0.19 18.55
CA GLN A 38 15.45 0.25 17.34
C GLN A 38 16.92 -0.17 17.42
N ALA A 39 17.42 -0.73 16.34
CA ALA A 39 18.80 -1.16 16.16
C ALA A 39 19.32 -0.68 14.81
N THR A 40 20.63 -0.52 14.69
CA THR A 40 21.28 -0.10 13.44
C THR A 40 22.15 -1.24 12.93
N ALA A 41 21.91 -1.67 11.69
CA ALA A 41 22.80 -2.58 10.98
C ALA A 41 23.80 -1.76 10.16
N ARG A 42 25.09 -2.05 10.29
CA ARG A 42 26.16 -1.39 9.54
C ARG A 42 26.93 -2.42 8.72
N ILE A 43 27.20 -2.07 7.47
CA ILE A 43 28.08 -2.77 6.56
C ILE A 43 29.30 -1.88 6.34
N GLU A 44 30.48 -2.42 6.59
CA GLU A 44 31.75 -1.71 6.45
C GLU A 44 32.13 -1.49 4.98
N PRO A 45 32.85 -0.40 4.67
CA PRO A 45 33.28 -0.11 3.30
C PRO A 45 34.20 -1.21 2.79
N THR A 46 34.01 -1.60 1.53
CA THR A 46 34.74 -2.72 0.92
C THR A 46 35.38 -2.27 -0.39
N LYS A 47 36.67 -2.58 -0.54
CA LYS A 47 37.41 -2.32 -1.78
C LYS A 47 37.46 -3.59 -2.61
N MET A 48 37.17 -3.47 -3.90
CA MET A 48 37.26 -4.55 -4.87
C MET A 48 38.15 -4.13 -6.04
N VAL A 49 39.09 -5.00 -6.40
CA VAL A 49 39.97 -4.80 -7.56
C VAL A 49 39.40 -5.59 -8.74
N VAL A 50 39.05 -4.88 -9.81
CA VAL A 50 38.56 -5.49 -11.04
C VAL A 50 39.70 -5.58 -12.04
N THR A 51 40.12 -6.81 -12.36
CA THR A 51 41.25 -7.07 -13.26
C THR A 51 40.84 -7.32 -14.72
N GLY A 52 39.57 -7.65 -14.97
CA GLY A 52 39.02 -7.82 -16.32
C GLY A 52 38.34 -6.55 -16.84
N GLY A 53 38.63 -6.15 -18.07
CA GLY A 53 38.05 -4.94 -18.69
C GLY A 53 39.05 -4.19 -19.56
N ALA A 54 38.58 -3.19 -20.29
CA ALA A 54 39.45 -2.28 -21.02
C ALA A 54 40.15 -1.31 -20.05
N ALA A 55 41.38 -0.91 -20.38
CA ALA A 55 42.11 0.13 -19.65
C ALA A 55 41.27 1.40 -19.52
N PRO A 56 41.16 2.03 -18.33
CA PRO A 56 40.44 3.28 -18.18
C PRO A 56 41.08 4.35 -19.07
N PRO A 57 40.29 5.23 -19.71
CA PRO A 57 40.82 6.30 -20.52
C PRO A 57 41.73 7.21 -19.68
N VAL A 58 42.96 7.37 -20.14
CA VAL A 58 43.99 8.14 -19.42
C VAL A 58 43.62 9.63 -19.51
N GLY A 59 43.28 10.24 -18.37
CA GLY A 59 43.19 11.71 -18.27
C GLY A 59 41.84 12.33 -17.88
N THR A 60 40.97 11.66 -17.13
CA THR A 60 39.76 12.33 -16.58
C THR A 60 39.77 12.28 -15.05
N PRO A 61 39.71 13.43 -14.33
CA PRO A 61 39.54 13.42 -12.88
C PRO A 61 38.18 12.81 -12.50
N PRO A 62 38.03 12.24 -11.29
CA PRO A 62 36.78 11.61 -10.88
C PRO A 62 35.66 12.66 -10.87
N VAL A 63 34.76 12.58 -11.84
CA VAL A 63 33.57 13.41 -11.90
C VAL A 63 32.61 12.90 -10.81
N PRO A 64 32.15 13.74 -9.87
CA PRO A 64 31.11 13.33 -8.93
C PRO A 64 29.87 12.96 -9.75
N ALA A 65 29.32 11.77 -9.50
CA ALA A 65 28.15 11.26 -10.20
C ALA A 65 26.97 12.23 -10.07
N LYS A 66 26.80 13.08 -11.08
CA LYS A 66 25.62 13.93 -11.23
C LYS A 66 24.48 13.00 -11.63
N SER A 67 23.48 12.91 -10.75
CA SER A 67 22.22 12.21 -11.01
C SER A 67 21.63 12.73 -12.33
N ALA A 68 21.82 11.97 -13.40
CA ALA A 68 21.25 12.30 -14.71
C ALA A 68 19.80 11.81 -14.72
N ALA A 69 18.88 12.77 -14.72
CA ALA A 69 17.52 12.53 -15.19
C ALA A 69 17.58 12.19 -16.69
N PRO A 70 16.76 11.26 -17.22
CA PRO A 70 16.81 10.90 -18.63
C PRO A 70 16.30 12.06 -19.50
N GLU A 71 17.17 12.60 -20.35
CA GLU A 71 16.80 13.55 -21.41
C GLU A 71 16.37 12.76 -22.66
N LEU A 72 15.15 13.03 -23.11
CA LEU A 72 14.55 12.45 -24.32
C LEU A 72 15.13 13.17 -25.56
N PRO A 73 15.59 12.45 -26.61
CA PRO A 73 15.98 13.12 -27.84
C PRO A 73 14.75 13.59 -28.61
N ALA A 74 14.68 14.90 -28.87
CA ALA A 74 13.76 15.49 -29.84
C ALA A 74 14.23 15.12 -31.25
N GLN A 75 13.49 14.25 -31.93
CA GLN A 75 13.73 13.89 -33.31
C GLN A 75 12.73 14.62 -34.22
N ALA A 76 13.29 15.32 -35.20
CA ALA A 76 12.63 16.29 -36.06
C ALA A 76 11.47 15.72 -36.89
N ASP A 77 10.37 16.47 -36.92
CA ASP A 77 9.29 16.36 -37.87
C ASP A 77 9.75 16.69 -39.30
N LYS A 78 9.58 15.75 -40.24
CA LYS A 78 8.78 16.04 -41.45
C LYS A 78 8.44 14.80 -42.30
N ALA A 79 7.12 14.60 -42.38
CA ALA A 79 6.30 14.32 -43.57
C ALA A 79 6.23 12.90 -44.17
N ALA A 80 5.02 12.34 -43.97
CA ALA A 80 4.16 11.70 -44.95
C ALA A 80 4.51 10.29 -45.44
N GLY A 81 3.84 9.32 -44.83
CA GLY A 81 3.59 7.99 -45.39
C GLY A 81 2.33 7.41 -44.76
N SER A 82 1.22 7.44 -45.51
CA SER A 82 0.00 6.71 -45.20
C SER A 82 0.29 5.21 -45.10
N ALA A 83 0.08 4.62 -43.93
CA ALA A 83 -0.13 3.19 -43.76
C ALA A 83 -1.07 2.97 -42.57
N ALA A 84 -2.34 2.78 -42.91
CA ALA A 84 -3.27 2.09 -42.03
C ALA A 84 -2.89 0.60 -41.95
N ALA A 85 -3.27 0.00 -40.80
CA ALA A 85 -3.17 -1.42 -40.43
C ALA A 85 -1.74 -1.86 -40.03
N ASP A 86 -1.52 -2.56 -38.90
CA ASP A 86 -2.39 -3.56 -38.30
C ASP A 86 -2.52 -3.42 -36.78
N ALA A 87 -3.78 -3.29 -36.35
CA ALA A 87 -4.19 -3.71 -35.03
C ALA A 87 -4.32 -5.24 -35.08
N ASP A 88 -3.24 -5.95 -34.70
CA ASP A 88 -3.31 -7.39 -34.52
C ASP A 88 -3.05 -7.79 -33.05
N THR A 89 -4.19 -8.07 -32.42
CA THR A 89 -4.43 -9.27 -31.62
C THR A 89 -3.47 -9.59 -30.47
N SER A 90 -3.64 -8.87 -29.35
CA SER A 90 -3.71 -9.59 -28.05
C SER A 90 -5.15 -10.07 -27.82
N TRP A 91 -5.31 -11.37 -28.05
CA TRP A 91 -6.49 -12.24 -28.14
C TRP A 91 -7.41 -12.28 -26.90
N PHE A 92 -7.24 -11.41 -25.91
CA PHE A 92 -8.16 -11.29 -24.78
C PHE A 92 -8.36 -9.82 -24.47
N SER A 93 -9.40 -9.25 -25.09
CA SER A 93 -9.66 -7.81 -25.14
C SER A 93 -9.67 -7.19 -23.74
N TRP A 94 -8.54 -6.64 -23.32
CA TRP A 94 -8.44 -5.81 -22.11
C TRP A 94 -9.50 -4.71 -22.09
N SER A 95 -9.84 -4.19 -23.28
CA SER A 95 -10.95 -3.26 -23.50
C SER A 95 -12.33 -3.85 -23.12
N ARG A 96 -12.61 -5.13 -23.42
CA ARG A 96 -13.85 -5.80 -22.99
C ARG A 96 -13.86 -5.99 -21.47
N PHE A 97 -12.74 -6.39 -20.86
CA PHE A 97 -12.64 -6.51 -19.39
C PHE A 97 -12.86 -5.16 -18.70
N ALA A 98 -12.21 -4.11 -19.18
CA ALA A 98 -12.40 -2.76 -18.67
C ALA A 98 -13.86 -2.32 -18.82
N ALA A 99 -14.50 -2.58 -19.96
CA ALA A 99 -15.92 -2.26 -20.17
C ALA A 99 -16.86 -3.04 -19.25
N VAL A 100 -16.62 -4.35 -19.04
CA VAL A 100 -17.41 -5.17 -18.09
C VAL A 100 -17.23 -4.66 -16.67
N LEU A 101 -16.01 -4.34 -16.25
CA LEU A 101 -15.74 -3.81 -14.91
C LEU A 101 -16.46 -2.48 -14.69
N LEU A 102 -16.43 -1.59 -15.68
CA LEU A 102 -17.12 -0.29 -15.64
C LEU A 102 -18.63 -0.46 -15.54
N LEU A 103 -19.21 -1.40 -16.31
CA LEU A 103 -20.64 -1.72 -16.26
C LEU A 103 -21.04 -2.26 -14.90
N ILE A 104 -20.26 -3.18 -14.31
CA ILE A 104 -20.51 -3.72 -12.97
C ILE A 104 -20.47 -2.59 -11.94
N TRP A 105 -19.48 -1.70 -12.03
CA TRP A 105 -19.34 -0.56 -11.12
C TRP A 105 -20.50 0.44 -11.26
N ALA A 106 -20.96 0.70 -12.48
CA ALA A 106 -22.12 1.54 -12.74
C ALA A 106 -23.40 0.93 -12.16
N VAL A 107 -23.62 -0.38 -12.34
CA VAL A 107 -24.78 -1.08 -11.77
C VAL A 107 -24.74 -1.09 -10.25
N LEU A 108 -23.59 -1.36 -9.64
CA LEU A 108 -23.42 -1.34 -8.17
C LEU A 108 -23.67 0.05 -7.60
N SER A 109 -23.14 1.11 -8.23
CA SER A 109 -23.35 2.48 -7.76
C SER A 109 -24.81 2.93 -7.89
N LEU A 110 -25.48 2.58 -8.99
CA LEU A 110 -26.92 2.81 -9.18
C LEU A 110 -27.76 2.03 -8.18
N ALA A 111 -27.44 0.74 -7.93
CA ALA A 111 -28.13 -0.08 -6.95
C ALA A 111 -27.93 0.47 -5.52
N TRP A 112 -26.73 0.94 -5.19
CA TRP A 112 -26.43 1.57 -3.90
C TRP A 112 -27.19 2.88 -3.72
N LEU A 113 -27.23 3.74 -4.75
CA LEU A 113 -28.03 4.97 -4.72
C LEU A 113 -29.52 4.65 -4.57
N ALA A 114 -30.04 3.71 -5.34
CA ALA A 114 -31.43 3.28 -5.25
C ALA A 114 -31.76 2.69 -3.87
N TRP A 115 -30.84 1.92 -3.28
CA TRP A 115 -30.98 1.38 -1.92
C TRP A 115 -30.98 2.49 -0.86
N LEU A 116 -30.11 3.49 -0.98
CA LEU A 116 -30.10 4.65 -0.08
C LEU A 116 -31.40 5.46 -0.19
N TRP A 117 -31.90 5.67 -1.41
CA TRP A 117 -33.16 6.35 -1.65
C TRP A 117 -34.34 5.54 -1.11
N TRP A 118 -34.37 4.24 -1.31
CA TRP A 118 -35.37 3.35 -0.73
C TRP A 118 -35.30 3.28 0.79
N GLN A 119 -34.11 3.30 1.40
CA GLN A 119 -34.00 3.41 2.84
C GLN A 119 -34.54 4.76 3.35
N LYS A 120 -34.30 5.85 2.63
CA LYS A 120 -34.81 7.18 3.00
C LYS A 120 -36.33 7.28 2.86
N HIS A 121 -36.93 6.60 1.88
CA HIS A 121 -38.38 6.57 1.67
C HIS A 121 -39.13 5.49 2.46
N ARG A 122 -38.48 4.37 2.82
CA ARG A 122 -39.04 3.34 3.71
C ARG A 122 -38.80 3.61 5.20
N ARG A 123 -37.90 4.52 5.53
CA ARG A 123 -38.00 5.27 6.78
C ARG A 123 -39.17 6.24 6.62
N SER A 124 -40.39 5.72 6.78
CA SER A 124 -41.43 6.52 7.41
C SER A 124 -40.76 7.27 8.56
N PRO A 125 -41.00 8.58 8.74
CA PRO A 125 -40.46 9.27 9.90
C PRO A 125 -40.79 8.36 11.09
N PRO A 126 -39.81 7.93 11.89
CA PRO A 126 -40.18 7.24 13.11
C PRO A 126 -41.15 8.19 13.76
N ARG A 127 -42.40 7.74 13.96
CA ARG A 127 -43.22 8.31 15.01
C ARG A 127 -42.29 8.25 16.20
N GLN A 128 -41.74 9.39 16.55
CA GLN A 128 -41.05 9.62 17.80
C GLN A 128 -42.14 9.39 18.84
N THR A 129 -42.42 8.13 19.12
CA THR A 129 -42.70 7.75 20.48
C THR A 129 -41.43 8.18 21.19
N LEU A 130 -41.55 9.26 21.94
CA LEU A 130 -40.61 9.65 22.97
C LEU A 130 -40.53 8.47 23.96
N ALA A 131 -39.90 7.36 23.56
CA ALA A 131 -39.25 6.49 24.48
C ALA A 131 -38.01 7.26 24.88
N ALA A 132 -38.05 7.80 26.11
CA ALA A 132 -36.92 8.37 26.81
C ALA A 132 -35.63 7.61 26.46
N PRO A 133 -34.47 8.29 26.32
CA PRO A 133 -33.22 7.65 25.96
C PRO A 133 -33.01 6.50 26.93
N ARG A 134 -33.22 5.26 26.45
CA ARG A 134 -32.94 4.08 27.25
C ARG A 134 -31.43 4.09 27.34
N LYS A 135 -30.93 4.68 28.43
CA LYS A 135 -29.53 4.70 28.79
C LYS A 135 -29.06 3.28 28.58
N LEU A 136 -28.25 3.07 27.54
CA LEU A 136 -27.56 1.81 27.35
C LEU A 136 -26.78 1.64 28.65
N ASP A 137 -27.24 0.72 29.49
CA ASP A 137 -26.64 0.54 30.80
C ASP A 137 -25.27 -0.10 30.56
N ALA A 138 -24.20 0.54 31.05
CA ALA A 138 -22.83 0.04 30.90
C ALA A 138 -22.70 -1.41 31.39
N LYS A 139 -23.53 -1.80 32.37
CA LYS A 139 -23.62 -3.16 32.90
C LYS A 139 -24.17 -4.17 31.88
N ALA A 140 -25.10 -3.76 31.02
CA ALA A 140 -25.66 -4.62 29.98
C ALA A 140 -24.66 -4.84 28.84
N VAL A 141 -23.86 -3.83 28.50
CA VAL A 141 -22.79 -3.94 27.50
C VAL A 141 -21.64 -4.81 28.04
N TRP A 142 -21.29 -4.67 29.32
CA TRP A 142 -20.29 -5.52 29.99
C TRP A 142 -20.64 -7.02 29.93
N LYS A 143 -21.89 -7.39 30.22
CA LYS A 143 -22.34 -8.78 30.12
C LYS A 143 -22.22 -9.35 28.70
N ARG A 144 -22.46 -8.52 27.67
CA ARG A 144 -22.29 -8.93 26.27
C ARG A 144 -20.83 -9.16 25.92
N LEU A 145 -19.93 -8.35 26.46
CA LEU A 145 -18.49 -8.55 26.30
C LEU A 145 -18.06 -9.87 26.95
N GLU A 146 -18.48 -10.14 28.18
CA GLU A 146 -18.17 -11.39 28.89
C GLU A 146 -18.68 -12.61 28.10
N GLN A 147 -19.89 -12.54 27.58
CA GLN A 147 -20.46 -13.60 26.76
C GLN A 147 -19.72 -13.79 25.42
N ALA A 148 -19.32 -12.69 24.76
CA ALA A 148 -18.54 -12.76 23.52
C ALA A 148 -17.14 -13.37 23.73
N CYS A 149 -16.51 -13.06 24.87
CA CYS A 149 -15.26 -13.68 25.31
C CYS A 149 -15.43 -15.19 25.55
N GLN A 150 -16.50 -15.60 26.24
CA GLN A 150 -16.78 -17.02 26.49
C GLN A 150 -17.07 -17.81 25.21
N GLN A 151 -17.70 -17.16 24.21
CA GLN A 151 -18.00 -17.77 22.91
C GLN A 151 -16.82 -17.76 21.94
N ASN A 152 -15.65 -17.26 22.36
CA ASN A 152 -14.40 -17.19 21.59
C ASN A 152 -14.57 -16.52 20.21
N GLN A 153 -15.41 -15.48 20.14
CA GLN A 153 -15.66 -14.73 18.91
C GLN A 153 -14.85 -13.43 18.89
N PRO A 154 -13.75 -13.34 18.12
CA PRO A 154 -12.84 -12.19 18.18
C PRO A 154 -13.50 -10.89 17.69
N GLN A 155 -14.30 -10.95 16.62
CA GLN A 155 -14.96 -9.77 16.06
C GLN A 155 -16.07 -9.24 16.99
N ALA A 156 -16.93 -10.13 17.49
CA ALA A 156 -17.99 -9.74 18.42
C ALA A 156 -17.45 -9.15 19.74
N THR A 157 -16.29 -9.64 20.20
CA THR A 157 -15.60 -9.12 21.40
C THR A 157 -15.08 -7.70 21.16
N HIS A 158 -14.45 -7.46 20.01
CA HIS A 158 -13.97 -6.13 19.63
C HIS A 158 -15.12 -5.12 19.56
N ASP A 159 -16.21 -5.46 18.90
CA ASP A 159 -17.36 -4.57 18.75
C ASP A 159 -18.03 -4.27 20.09
N ALA A 160 -18.17 -5.29 20.95
CA ALA A 160 -18.70 -5.12 22.31
C ALA A 160 -17.78 -4.24 23.18
N LEU A 161 -16.46 -4.33 23.01
CA LEU A 161 -15.49 -3.53 23.74
C LEU A 161 -15.55 -2.06 23.33
N VAL A 162 -15.61 -1.76 22.03
CA VAL A 162 -15.77 -0.39 21.51
C VAL A 162 -17.08 0.22 22.02
N GLN A 163 -18.16 -0.56 22.02
CA GLN A 163 -19.44 -0.11 22.54
C GLN A 163 -19.39 0.16 24.06
N TRP A 164 -18.62 -0.62 24.83
CA TRP A 164 -18.45 -0.38 26.26
C TRP A 164 -17.59 0.86 26.54
N LEU A 165 -16.57 1.13 25.72
CA LEU A 165 -15.75 2.34 25.82
C LEU A 165 -16.58 3.61 25.60
N ASP A 166 -17.47 3.60 24.59
CA ASP A 166 -18.37 4.72 24.30
C ASP A 166 -19.41 4.93 25.41
N VAL A 167 -20.06 3.85 25.87
CA VAL A 167 -21.16 3.94 26.85
C VAL A 167 -20.67 4.10 28.30
N GLY A 168 -19.61 3.39 28.68
CA GLY A 168 -19.11 3.32 30.06
C GLY A 168 -18.04 4.34 30.38
N LEU A 169 -17.15 4.64 29.43
CA LEU A 169 -16.02 5.55 29.63
C LEU A 169 -16.17 6.88 28.88
N ASN A 170 -17.18 6.99 27.99
CA ASN A 170 -17.39 8.15 27.11
C ASN A 170 -16.13 8.54 26.33
N ILE A 171 -15.29 7.54 26.03
CA ILE A 171 -14.08 7.69 25.20
C ILE A 171 -14.51 7.32 23.79
N ARG A 172 -14.72 8.33 22.94
CA ARG A 172 -14.95 8.11 21.51
C ARG A 172 -13.63 7.72 20.85
N PRO A 173 -13.49 6.51 20.28
CA PRO A 173 -12.33 6.23 19.45
C PRO A 173 -12.39 7.18 18.25
N LEU A 174 -11.31 7.93 18.05
CA LEU A 174 -11.11 8.71 16.84
C LEU A 174 -11.04 7.71 15.68
N ASN A 175 -12.04 7.73 14.79
CA ASN A 175 -11.93 7.07 13.50
C ASN A 175 -10.69 7.66 12.80
N CYS A 176 -9.64 6.85 12.64
CA CYS A 176 -8.60 7.06 11.63
C CYS A 176 -9.03 6.37 10.34
#